data_AF-A0A0C5BYV7-F1
#
_entry.id   AF-A0A0C5BYV7-F1
#
_cell.length_a   1.000
_cell.length_b   1.000
_cell.length_c   1.000
_cell.angle_alpha   90.00
_cell.angle_beta   90.00
_cell.angle_gamma   90.00
#
_symmetry.space_group_name_H-M   'P 1'
#
loop_
_entity.id
_entity.type
_entity.pdbx_description
1 polymer ?
#
loop_
_entity_poly.entity_id
_entity_poly.type
_entity_poly.pdbx_seq_one_letter_code
_entity_poly.pdbx_strand_id
1 'polypeptide(L)'
;MKSIMILLGLTIFLVPAFAMELVPIGTTIIDYGIYDSDGNVTHELVVGQKYEIRAHFKSDLDESVPFTYFIQILDKDLHWTETVEEFHTNGVLQSHEEKSFTFEWIPEYEGRFRTFSEVGNTLSQTTIGGVPQYDFVVTGYQYPPDSNYVDFRDAEGKIIEVGCSVGLRASPEGHFGESFLEFIECATLTPLVLAIVLPFAGIVSIFIIWRKRK
;
A
#
# COMPACT_ATOMS: atom_id res chain seq x y z
N MET A 1 27.95 -8.84 30.14
CA MET A 1 26.72 -8.95 29.32
C MET A 1 26.98 -8.29 27.99
N LYS A 2 27.13 -9.06 26.92
CA LYS A 2 27.35 -8.55 25.55
C LYS A 2 25.99 -8.48 24.87
N SER A 3 25.50 -7.27 24.59
CA SER A 3 24.33 -7.07 23.74
C SER A 3 24.76 -7.30 22.29
N ILE A 4 24.24 -8.36 21.68
CA ILE A 4 24.33 -8.60 20.24
C ILE A 4 23.22 -7.77 19.60
N MET A 5 23.62 -6.73 18.89
CA MET A 5 22.75 -5.89 18.08
C MET A 5 22.51 -6.62 16.76
N ILE A 6 21.31 -7.19 16.58
CA ILE A 6 20.89 -7.80 15.32
C ILE A 6 20.56 -6.64 14.37
N LEU A 7 21.47 -6.38 13.45
CA LEU A 7 21.27 -5.45 12.34
C LEU A 7 20.45 -6.19 11.28
N LEU A 8 19.11 -6.07 11.33
CA LEU A 8 18.23 -6.44 10.22
C LEU A 8 18.46 -5.43 9.10
N GLY A 9 19.31 -5.80 8.14
CA GLY A 9 19.54 -5.02 6.92
C GLY A 9 18.33 -5.10 6.01
N LEU A 10 17.37 -4.19 6.20
CA LEU A 10 16.31 -3.92 5.24
C LEU A 10 16.95 -3.19 4.06
N THR A 11 17.36 -3.94 3.03
CA THR A 11 17.86 -3.35 1.79
C THR A 11 16.65 -3.01 0.93
N ILE A 12 16.32 -1.73 0.90
CA ILE A 12 15.25 -1.18 0.06
C ILE A 12 15.68 -1.33 -1.40
N PHE A 13 15.02 -2.23 -2.14
CA PHE A 13 15.13 -2.32 -3.58
C PHE A 13 14.44 -1.10 -4.21
N LEU A 14 15.20 -0.03 -4.42
CA LEU A 14 14.80 1.03 -5.36
C LEU A 14 15.00 0.49 -6.77
N VAL A 15 13.98 -0.16 -7.32
CA VAL A 15 13.93 -0.51 -8.75
C VAL A 15 13.58 0.78 -9.50
N PRO A 16 14.48 1.37 -10.30
CA PRO A 16 14.10 2.47 -11.16
C PRO A 16 13.14 1.93 -12.22
N ALA A 17 11.97 2.57 -12.34
CA ALA A 17 10.95 2.29 -13.35
C ALA A 17 11.46 2.60 -14.75
N PHE A 18 12.30 1.73 -15.30
CA PHE A 18 12.61 1.69 -16.72
C PHE A 18 12.25 0.29 -17.21
N ALA A 19 11.18 0.20 -17.99
CA ALA A 19 10.83 -0.97 -18.77
C ALA A 19 11.89 -1.17 -19.85
N MET A 20 13.04 -1.72 -19.45
CA MET A 20 13.99 -2.33 -20.36
C MET A 20 13.55 -3.79 -20.46
N GLU A 21 13.14 -4.24 -21.65
CA GLU A 21 12.97 -5.66 -21.95
C GLU A 21 14.34 -6.33 -21.78
N LEU A 22 14.65 -6.72 -20.54
CA LEU A 22 15.78 -7.58 -20.23
C LEU A 22 15.41 -8.95 -20.79
N VAL A 23 15.99 -9.31 -21.94
CA VAL A 23 15.96 -10.68 -22.43
C VAL A 23 16.66 -11.52 -21.36
N PRO A 24 15.96 -12.45 -20.68
CA PRO A 24 16.56 -13.19 -19.60
C PRO A 24 17.67 -14.10 -20.12
N ILE A 25 18.86 -13.93 -19.56
CA ILE A 25 20.04 -14.71 -19.92
C ILE A 25 20.21 -15.78 -18.85
N GLY A 26 19.41 -16.85 -18.91
CA GLY A 26 19.65 -18.04 -18.09
C GLY A 26 18.44 -18.72 -17.48
N THR A 27 17.21 -18.22 -17.66
CA THR A 27 16.01 -19.03 -17.40
C THR A 27 14.92 -18.84 -18.45
N THR A 28 14.19 -19.92 -18.73
CA THR A 28 13.01 -19.95 -19.57
C THR A 28 11.77 -20.11 -18.69
N ILE A 29 10.79 -19.23 -18.85
CA ILE A 29 9.49 -19.34 -18.17
C ILE A 29 8.63 -20.35 -18.91
N ILE A 30 8.19 -21.38 -18.20
CA ILE A 30 7.32 -22.44 -18.73
C ILE A 30 5.85 -22.06 -18.50
N ASP A 31 5.53 -21.59 -17.30
CA ASP A 31 4.17 -21.25 -16.89
C ASP A 31 4.19 -20.10 -15.88
N TYR A 32 3.25 -19.18 -16.01
CA TYR A 32 3.09 -18.06 -15.08
C TYR A 32 1.66 -17.52 -15.13
N GLY A 33 1.04 -17.38 -13.97
CA GLY A 33 -0.30 -16.82 -13.89
C GLY A 33 -0.89 -16.83 -12.50
N ILE A 34 -2.13 -16.37 -12.44
CA ILE A 34 -2.97 -16.38 -11.24
C ILE A 34 -4.08 -17.40 -11.47
N TYR A 35 -4.25 -18.31 -10.51
CA TYR A 35 -5.13 -19.46 -10.62
C TYR A 35 -6.23 -19.38 -9.57
N ASP A 36 -7.46 -19.67 -9.99
CA ASP A 36 -8.60 -19.82 -9.09
C ASP A 36 -8.56 -21.16 -8.33
N SER A 37 -9.56 -21.39 -7.48
CA SER A 37 -9.68 -22.64 -6.69
C SER A 37 -9.85 -23.90 -7.53
N ASP A 38 -10.30 -23.76 -8.78
CA ASP A 38 -10.48 -24.85 -9.72
C ASP A 38 -9.19 -25.10 -10.55
N GLY A 39 -8.16 -24.26 -10.35
CA GLY A 39 -6.89 -24.34 -11.04
C GLY A 39 -6.89 -23.74 -12.44
N ASN A 40 -7.88 -22.90 -12.77
CA ASN A 40 -7.92 -22.17 -14.04
C ASN A 40 -7.19 -20.83 -13.92
N VAL A 41 -6.50 -20.45 -14.99
CA VAL A 41 -5.88 -19.13 -15.10
C VAL A 41 -6.98 -18.07 -15.20
N THR A 42 -6.90 -17.02 -14.37
CA THR A 42 -7.87 -15.91 -14.36
C THR A 42 -7.19 -14.55 -14.38
N HIS A 43 -7.88 -13.55 -14.93
CA HIS A 43 -7.52 -12.12 -14.85
C HIS A 43 -8.55 -11.32 -14.06
N GLU A 44 -9.62 -11.96 -13.59
CA GLU A 44 -10.70 -11.36 -12.83
C GLU A 44 -10.77 -12.06 -11.48
N LEU A 45 -10.42 -11.30 -10.45
CA LEU A 45 -10.37 -11.74 -9.07
C LEU A 45 -11.50 -11.08 -8.28
N VAL A 46 -11.85 -11.71 -7.17
CA VAL A 46 -12.87 -11.24 -6.23
C VAL A 46 -12.23 -11.00 -4.87
N VAL A 47 -12.50 -9.84 -4.27
CA VAL A 47 -12.05 -9.50 -2.91
C VAL A 47 -12.44 -10.62 -1.94
N GLY A 48 -11.48 -11.03 -1.10
CA GLY A 48 -11.69 -12.05 -0.07
C GLY A 48 -11.72 -13.49 -0.59
N GLN A 49 -11.59 -13.74 -1.90
CA GLN A 49 -11.39 -15.08 -2.44
C GLN A 49 -9.89 -15.44 -2.48
N LYS A 50 -9.57 -16.72 -2.28
CA LYS A 50 -8.20 -17.20 -2.32
C LYS A 50 -7.79 -17.55 -3.75
N TYR A 51 -6.64 -17.06 -4.16
CA TYR A 51 -6.00 -17.35 -5.45
C TYR A 51 -4.60 -17.91 -5.24
N GLU A 52 -4.10 -18.62 -6.24
CA GLU A 52 -2.72 -19.08 -6.29
C GLU A 52 -1.94 -18.36 -7.39
N ILE A 53 -0.84 -17.71 -7.03
CA ILE A 53 0.12 -17.17 -8.00
C ILE A 53 1.16 -18.26 -8.23
N ARG A 54 1.24 -18.77 -9.46
CA ARG A 54 2.18 -19.84 -9.82
C ARG A 54 3.21 -19.34 -10.80
N ALA A 55 4.43 -19.83 -10.62
CA ALA A 55 5.52 -19.61 -11.55
C ALA A 55 6.28 -20.93 -11.72
N HIS A 56 6.48 -21.32 -12.97
CA HIS A 56 7.26 -22.48 -13.35
C HIS A 56 8.30 -22.03 -14.36
N PHE A 57 9.56 -22.26 -14.06
CA PHE A 57 10.66 -21.93 -14.95
C PHE A 57 11.71 -23.03 -14.99
N LYS A 58 12.53 -22.97 -16.03
CA LYS A 58 13.66 -23.85 -16.26
C LYS A 58 14.95 -23.04 -16.30
N SER A 59 15.99 -23.54 -15.65
CA SER A 59 17.34 -23.02 -15.80
C SER A 59 17.87 -23.35 -17.20
N ASP A 60 18.39 -22.36 -17.91
CA ASP A 60 19.13 -22.57 -19.16
C ASP A 60 20.65 -22.53 -18.94
N LEU A 61 21.07 -22.49 -17.67
CA LEU A 61 22.47 -22.45 -17.28
C LEU A 61 23.13 -23.83 -17.35
N ASP A 62 24.38 -23.86 -17.78
CA ASP A 62 25.24 -25.06 -17.78
C ASP A 62 25.86 -25.35 -16.40
N GLU A 63 25.66 -24.46 -15.43
CA GLU A 63 26.18 -24.59 -14.07
C GLU A 63 25.13 -24.22 -13.02
N SER A 64 25.37 -24.69 -11.79
CA SER A 64 24.50 -24.39 -10.66
C SER A 64 24.85 -23.03 -10.06
N VAL A 65 23.85 -22.18 -9.87
CA VAL A 65 24.04 -20.83 -9.32
C VAL A 65 23.14 -20.60 -8.11
N PRO A 66 23.58 -19.81 -7.11
CA PRO A 66 22.67 -19.30 -6.11
C PRO A 66 21.69 -18.32 -6.75
N PHE A 67 20.40 -18.47 -6.43
CA PHE A 67 19.34 -17.64 -6.98
C PHE A 67 18.46 -17.07 -5.86
N THR A 68 17.85 -15.94 -6.20
CA THR A 68 16.72 -15.34 -5.50
C THR A 68 15.58 -15.26 -6.49
N TYR A 69 14.41 -15.74 -6.09
CA TYR A 69 13.19 -15.53 -6.84
C TYR A 69 12.28 -14.62 -6.03
N PHE A 70 11.73 -13.59 -6.67
CA PHE A 70 10.76 -12.72 -6.03
C PHE A 70 9.55 -12.43 -6.92
N ILE A 71 8.43 -12.16 -6.28
CA ILE A 71 7.18 -11.68 -6.89
C ILE A 71 6.70 -10.48 -6.10
N GLN A 72 6.27 -9.45 -6.81
CA GLN A 72 5.59 -8.28 -6.26
C GLN A 72 4.22 -8.13 -6.91
N ILE A 73 3.23 -7.71 -6.14
CA ILE A 73 1.93 -7.26 -6.66
C ILE A 73 1.88 -5.74 -6.53
N LEU A 74 1.75 -5.07 -7.65
CA LEU A 74 1.75 -3.60 -7.76
C LEU A 74 0.34 -3.11 -8.05
N ASP A 75 -0.09 -2.08 -7.33
CA ASP A 75 -1.34 -1.38 -7.61
C ASP A 75 -1.14 -0.38 -8.77
N LYS A 76 -1.92 -0.57 -9.85
CA LYS A 76 -1.93 0.29 -11.03
C LYS A 76 -2.51 1.67 -10.73
N ASP A 77 -3.56 1.69 -9.92
CA ASP A 77 -4.29 2.91 -9.59
C ASP A 77 -3.40 3.82 -8.72
N LEU A 78 -2.35 3.26 -8.10
CA LEU A 78 -1.26 3.95 -7.41
C LEU A 78 0.03 4.07 -8.25
N HIS A 79 -0.13 4.20 -9.58
CA HIS A 79 0.94 4.43 -10.54
C HIS A 79 2.05 3.38 -10.56
N TRP A 80 1.76 2.12 -10.19
CA TRP A 80 2.74 1.02 -10.10
C TRP A 80 3.88 1.26 -9.10
N THR A 81 3.70 2.22 -8.19
CA THR A 81 4.76 2.61 -7.23
C THR A 81 4.62 1.94 -5.89
N GLU A 82 3.45 1.39 -5.58
CA GLU A 82 3.18 0.75 -4.30
C GLU A 82 3.09 -0.77 -4.46
N THR A 83 3.96 -1.46 -3.74
CA THR A 83 3.92 -2.92 -3.58
C THR A 83 2.92 -3.25 -2.49
N VAL A 84 1.88 -3.97 -2.87
CA VAL A 84 0.79 -4.41 -1.99
C VAL A 84 1.15 -5.72 -1.30
N GLU A 85 1.87 -6.58 -2.02
CA GLU A 85 2.32 -7.87 -1.52
C GLU A 85 3.68 -8.20 -2.15
N GLU A 86 4.57 -8.79 -1.37
CA GLU A 86 5.88 -9.24 -1.83
C GLU A 86 6.18 -10.64 -1.30
N PHE A 87 6.58 -11.52 -2.21
CA PHE A 87 7.14 -12.81 -1.88
C PHE A 87 8.60 -12.90 -2.36
N HIS A 88 9.47 -13.49 -1.56
CA HIS A 88 10.80 -13.89 -2.02
C HIS A 88 11.26 -15.23 -1.45
N THR A 89 12.06 -15.95 -2.22
CA THR A 89 12.73 -17.18 -1.81
C THR A 89 14.13 -17.26 -2.39
N ASN A 90 15.01 -17.97 -1.67
CA ASN A 90 16.40 -18.13 -2.03
C ASN A 90 16.74 -19.61 -2.14
N GLY A 91 17.73 -19.93 -2.95
CA GLY A 91 18.27 -21.27 -2.99
C GLY A 91 19.41 -21.42 -3.98
N VAL A 92 19.64 -22.67 -4.39
CA VAL A 92 20.51 -23.00 -5.51
C VAL A 92 19.62 -23.49 -6.65
N LEU A 93 19.84 -22.95 -7.84
CA LEU A 93 19.24 -23.39 -9.09
C LEU A 93 20.28 -24.24 -9.80
N GLN A 94 20.02 -25.54 -9.95
CA GLN A 94 20.93 -26.43 -10.64
C GLN A 94 20.89 -26.19 -12.15
N SER A 95 21.95 -26.62 -12.84
CA SER A 95 21.98 -26.62 -14.30
C SER A 95 20.78 -27.40 -14.87
N HIS A 96 20.06 -26.78 -15.80
CA HIS A 96 18.88 -27.34 -16.48
C HIS A 96 17.71 -27.79 -15.58
N GLU A 97 17.69 -27.39 -14.31
CA GLU A 97 16.61 -27.71 -13.37
C GLU A 97 15.31 -26.97 -13.72
N GLU A 98 14.19 -27.66 -13.59
CA GLU A 98 12.85 -27.08 -13.58
C GLU A 98 12.40 -26.84 -12.14
N LYS A 99 11.82 -25.66 -11.89
CA LYS A 99 11.42 -25.24 -10.56
C LYS A 99 10.09 -24.52 -10.58
N SER A 100 9.21 -24.95 -9.69
CA SER A 100 7.87 -24.37 -9.53
C SER A 100 7.70 -23.73 -8.18
N PHE A 101 7.00 -22.61 -8.18
CA PHE A 101 6.65 -21.83 -7.01
C PHE A 101 5.14 -21.56 -7.01
N THR A 102 4.55 -21.57 -5.81
CA THR A 102 3.13 -21.31 -5.62
C THR A 102 2.94 -20.49 -4.37
N PHE A 103 2.21 -19.39 -4.48
CA PHE A 103 1.88 -18.48 -3.38
C PHE A 103 0.39 -18.30 -3.31
N GLU A 104 -0.15 -18.36 -2.11
CA GLU A 104 -1.55 -18.07 -1.87
C GLU A 104 -1.70 -16.57 -1.63
N TRP A 105 -2.68 -15.96 -2.28
CA TRP A 105 -3.01 -14.55 -2.08
C TRP A 105 -4.51 -14.35 -1.99
N ILE A 106 -4.94 -13.47 -1.09
CA ILE A 106 -6.34 -13.08 -0.90
C ILE A 106 -6.38 -11.56 -1.07
N PRO A 107 -6.94 -11.03 -2.17
CA PRO A 107 -6.98 -9.59 -2.37
C PRO A 107 -7.95 -8.95 -1.37
N GLU A 108 -7.49 -7.86 -0.74
CA GLU A 108 -8.22 -7.19 0.33
C GLU A 108 -9.09 -6.02 -0.18
N TYR A 109 -8.81 -5.51 -1.38
CA TYR A 109 -9.52 -4.39 -1.98
C TYR A 109 -9.57 -4.48 -3.51
N GLU A 110 -10.50 -3.74 -4.09
CA GLU A 110 -10.69 -3.65 -5.55
C GLU A 110 -9.66 -2.74 -6.19
N GLY A 111 -9.28 -3.04 -7.42
CA GLY A 111 -8.37 -2.22 -8.18
C GLY A 111 -7.84 -2.93 -9.41
N ARG A 112 -6.96 -2.25 -10.12
CA ARG A 112 -6.17 -2.83 -11.21
C ARG A 112 -4.78 -3.12 -10.68
N PHE A 113 -4.28 -4.31 -10.93
CA PHE A 113 -3.01 -4.76 -10.40
C PHE A 113 -2.14 -5.37 -11.49
N ARG A 114 -0.85 -5.47 -11.17
CA ARG A 114 0.16 -6.16 -11.97
C ARG A 114 1.03 -6.96 -11.06
N THR A 115 1.27 -8.20 -11.43
CA THR A 115 2.38 -8.93 -10.83
C THR A 115 3.67 -8.60 -11.57
N PHE A 116 4.76 -8.46 -10.82
CA PHE A 116 6.13 -8.41 -11.31
C PHE A 116 6.85 -9.60 -10.71
N SER A 117 7.53 -10.40 -11.52
CA SER A 117 8.30 -11.53 -11.02
C SER A 117 9.71 -11.50 -11.58
N GLU A 118 10.71 -11.94 -10.82
CA GLU A 118 12.08 -11.94 -11.28
C GLU A 118 12.88 -13.09 -10.65
N VAL A 119 13.80 -13.67 -11.43
CA VAL A 119 14.86 -14.57 -10.95
C VAL A 119 16.19 -13.83 -11.02
N GLY A 120 16.80 -13.55 -9.87
CA GLY A 120 18.11 -12.92 -9.74
C GLY A 120 19.20 -13.87 -9.27
N ASN A 121 20.45 -13.55 -9.57
CA ASN A 121 21.63 -14.19 -8.99
C ASN A 121 21.95 -13.51 -7.66
N THR A 122 21.95 -14.27 -6.57
CA THR A 122 22.21 -13.68 -5.25
C THR A 122 23.65 -13.18 -5.09
N LEU A 123 24.62 -13.76 -5.80
CA LEU A 123 26.04 -13.37 -5.70
C LEU A 123 26.38 -12.18 -6.59
N SER A 124 25.95 -12.20 -7.85
CA SER A 124 26.25 -11.11 -8.79
C SER A 124 25.26 -9.96 -8.73
N GLN A 125 24.14 -10.11 -8.00
CA GLN A 125 23.06 -9.12 -7.93
C GLN A 125 22.53 -8.73 -9.32
N THR A 126 22.52 -9.69 -10.24
CA THR A 126 22.05 -9.51 -11.61
C THR A 126 20.80 -10.34 -11.85
N THR A 127 19.85 -9.79 -12.59
CA THR A 127 18.72 -10.56 -13.14
C THR A 127 19.23 -11.65 -14.08
N ILE A 128 18.78 -12.89 -13.87
CA ILE A 128 19.12 -14.06 -14.73
C ILE A 128 17.89 -14.48 -15.54
N GLY A 129 16.68 -14.28 -15.00
CA GLY A 129 15.44 -14.84 -15.52
C GLY A 129 14.36 -13.81 -15.80
N GLY A 130 13.39 -14.24 -16.62
CA GLY A 130 12.42 -13.34 -17.23
C GLY A 130 11.60 -12.58 -16.20
N VAL A 131 11.14 -11.41 -16.62
CA VAL A 131 10.22 -10.59 -15.87
C VAL A 131 8.82 -10.74 -16.44
N PRO A 132 8.08 -11.84 -16.13
CA PRO A 132 6.71 -11.92 -16.58
C PRO A 132 5.92 -10.89 -15.78
N GLN A 133 5.14 -10.11 -16.52
CA GLN A 133 4.16 -9.21 -15.94
C GLN A 133 2.78 -9.76 -16.25
N TYR A 134 1.91 -9.79 -15.25
CA TYR A 134 0.54 -10.26 -15.43
C TYR A 134 -0.41 -9.22 -14.88
N ASP A 135 -1.16 -8.57 -15.79
CA ASP A 135 -2.18 -7.58 -15.45
C ASP A 135 -3.50 -8.30 -15.12
N PHE A 136 -4.16 -7.85 -14.05
CA PHE A 136 -5.43 -8.40 -13.59
C PHE A 136 -6.27 -7.35 -12.85
N VAL A 137 -7.56 -7.66 -12.64
CA VAL A 137 -8.52 -6.77 -11.97
C VAL A 137 -9.11 -7.51 -10.77
N VAL A 138 -9.19 -6.84 -9.64
CA VAL A 138 -9.94 -7.32 -8.47
C VAL A 138 -11.24 -6.55 -8.35
N THR A 139 -12.34 -7.28 -8.18
CA THR A 139 -13.71 -6.77 -8.07
C THR A 139 -14.42 -7.33 -6.83
N GLY A 140 -15.64 -6.88 -6.54
CA GLY A 140 -16.52 -7.55 -5.59
C GLY A 140 -16.27 -7.22 -4.13
N TYR A 141 -15.77 -6.02 -3.81
CA TYR A 141 -15.84 -5.49 -2.45
C TYR A 141 -17.31 -5.46 -2.04
N GLN A 142 -17.71 -6.34 -1.12
CA GLN A 142 -19.03 -6.26 -0.52
C GLN A 142 -19.01 -5.12 0.48
N TYR A 143 -19.37 -3.93 0.00
CA TYR A 143 -19.72 -2.83 0.88
C TYR A 143 -20.79 -3.31 1.87
N PRO A 144 -20.68 -2.99 3.17
CA PRO A 144 -21.75 -3.23 4.11
C PRO A 144 -23.07 -2.73 3.50
N PRO A 145 -24.17 -3.51 3.55
CA PRO A 145 -25.41 -3.22 2.82
C PRO A 145 -26.06 -1.87 3.19
N ASP A 146 -25.58 -1.22 4.26
CA ASP A 146 -26.06 0.06 4.77
C ASP A 146 -25.08 1.23 4.55
N SER A 147 -24.07 1.06 3.69
CA SER A 147 -23.09 2.12 3.37
C SER A 147 -23.30 2.70 1.98
N ASN A 148 -23.44 4.03 1.89
CA ASN A 148 -23.33 4.77 0.64
C ASN A 148 -21.86 5.11 0.43
N TYR A 149 -21.20 4.48 -0.52
CA TYR A 149 -19.83 4.80 -0.89
C TYR A 149 -19.79 5.74 -2.09
N VAL A 150 -18.82 6.64 -2.07
CA VAL A 150 -18.47 7.49 -3.22
C VAL A 150 -17.01 7.20 -3.53
N ASP A 151 -16.76 6.65 -4.71
CA ASP A 151 -15.41 6.38 -5.20
C ASP A 151 -14.84 7.66 -5.86
N PHE A 152 -13.66 8.06 -5.42
CA PHE A 152 -12.95 9.24 -5.92
C PHE A 152 -11.65 8.89 -6.66
N ARG A 153 -11.33 7.61 -6.87
CA ARG A 153 -10.01 7.17 -7.39
C ARG A 153 -9.63 7.73 -8.76
N ASP A 154 -10.60 8.16 -9.57
CA ASP A 154 -10.38 8.81 -10.88
C ASP A 154 -11.05 10.21 -10.98
N ALA A 155 -11.44 10.81 -9.85
CA ALA A 155 -12.13 12.10 -9.85
C ALA A 155 -11.12 13.26 -9.76
N GLU A 156 -10.99 14.04 -10.84
CA GLU A 156 -10.41 15.39 -10.74
C GLU A 156 -11.39 16.30 -10.00
N GLY A 157 -11.13 16.55 -8.73
CA GLY A 157 -12.01 17.34 -7.89
C GLY A 157 -11.33 17.88 -6.65
N LYS A 158 -11.93 18.92 -6.08
CA LYS A 158 -11.56 19.41 -4.75
C LYS A 158 -12.60 18.90 -3.77
N ILE A 159 -12.17 18.11 -2.79
CA ILE A 159 -13.00 17.83 -1.61
C ILE A 159 -13.05 19.13 -0.80
N ILE A 160 -14.23 19.74 -0.76
CA ILE A 160 -14.49 20.92 0.05
C ILE A 160 -15.34 20.46 1.22
N GLU A 161 -14.76 20.48 2.42
CA GLU A 161 -15.51 20.23 3.64
C GLU A 161 -16.54 21.35 3.84
N VAL A 162 -17.83 21.02 3.69
CA VAL A 162 -18.93 21.98 3.78
C VAL A 162 -19.43 22.05 5.24
N GLY A 163 -18.55 22.54 6.12
CA GLY A 163 -18.84 22.78 7.54
C GLY A 163 -18.14 21.79 8.48
N CYS A 164 -17.91 22.22 9.72
CA CYS A 164 -17.06 21.56 10.71
C CYS A 164 -17.70 20.35 11.39
N SER A 165 -18.48 19.62 10.62
CA SER A 165 -19.10 18.37 11.05
C SER A 165 -18.23 17.23 10.53
N VAL A 166 -18.17 16.14 11.29
CA VAL A 166 -17.54 14.83 10.98
C VAL A 166 -18.17 14.13 9.75
N GLY A 167 -18.31 14.84 8.63
CA GLY A 167 -18.97 14.38 7.41
C GLY A 167 -18.12 13.43 6.58
N LEU A 168 -16.79 13.49 6.74
CA LEU A 168 -15.85 12.54 6.16
C LEU A 168 -15.00 11.98 7.30
N ARG A 169 -15.13 10.68 7.55
CA ARG A 169 -14.18 9.91 8.35
C ARG A 169 -13.40 9.05 7.38
N ALA A 170 -12.09 9.24 7.33
CA ALA A 170 -11.23 8.26 6.68
C ALA A 170 -11.31 6.93 7.46
N SER A 171 -10.81 5.86 6.84
CA SER A 171 -10.56 4.61 7.55
C SER A 171 -9.67 4.88 8.78
N PRO A 172 -9.59 3.94 9.75
CA PRO A 172 -8.78 4.12 10.97
C PRO A 172 -7.32 4.53 10.73
N GLU A 173 -6.80 4.37 9.51
CA GLU A 173 -5.43 4.65 9.12
C GLU A 173 -5.26 5.96 8.33
N GLY A 174 -6.35 6.61 7.92
CA GLY A 174 -6.32 7.90 7.25
C GLY A 174 -6.66 9.05 8.20
N HIS A 175 -5.80 10.06 8.27
CA HIS A 175 -6.04 11.27 9.06
C HIS A 175 -6.60 12.38 8.15
N PHE A 176 -7.89 12.71 8.30
CA PHE A 176 -8.43 13.97 7.77
C PHE A 176 -8.37 15.05 8.86
N GLY A 177 -7.71 16.17 8.57
CA GLY A 177 -7.83 17.42 9.33
C GLY A 177 -7.35 17.35 10.78
N GLU A 178 -6.06 17.14 11.01
CA GLU A 178 -5.48 17.22 12.36
C GLU A 178 -5.03 18.64 12.74
N SER A 179 -5.95 19.61 12.73
CA SER A 179 -5.69 20.85 13.44
C SER A 179 -6.74 21.11 14.51
N PHE A 180 -6.34 20.90 15.77
CA PHE A 180 -7.10 21.29 16.96
C PHE A 180 -7.53 22.77 16.94
N LEU A 181 -6.82 23.62 16.18
CA LEU A 181 -7.15 25.03 16.00
C LEU A 181 -8.35 25.25 15.08
N GLU A 182 -8.55 24.46 14.03
CA GLU A 182 -9.78 24.52 13.19
C GLU A 182 -11.02 24.09 13.99
N PHE A 183 -10.86 23.17 14.94
CA PHE A 183 -11.94 22.81 15.88
C PHE A 183 -12.36 24.00 16.78
N ILE A 184 -11.41 24.83 17.21
CA ILE A 184 -11.69 26.01 18.04
C ILE A 184 -12.39 27.11 17.24
N GLU A 185 -12.02 27.33 15.97
CA GLU A 185 -12.69 28.32 15.12
C GLU A 185 -14.16 27.98 14.85
N CYS A 186 -14.51 26.70 14.91
CA CYS A 186 -15.85 26.25 14.58
C CYS A 186 -16.75 25.89 15.78
N ALA A 187 -16.16 25.72 16.96
CA ALA A 187 -16.95 25.72 18.17
C ALA A 187 -17.61 27.11 18.32
N THR A 188 -18.92 27.14 18.55
CA THR A 188 -19.69 28.31 19.00
C THR A 188 -19.19 28.92 20.34
N LEU A 189 -17.98 28.58 20.75
CA LEU A 189 -17.28 29.08 21.93
C LEU A 189 -16.77 30.51 21.73
N THR A 190 -16.52 30.99 20.51
CA THR A 190 -16.07 32.38 20.32
C THR A 190 -17.06 33.41 20.88
N PRO A 191 -18.39 33.34 20.60
CA PRO A 191 -19.35 34.22 21.27
C PRO A 191 -19.52 33.91 22.76
N LEU A 192 -19.36 32.65 23.20
CA LEU A 192 -19.48 32.28 24.62
C LEU A 192 -18.31 32.81 25.46
N VAL A 193 -17.08 32.71 24.96
CA VAL A 193 -15.85 33.22 25.57
C VAL A 193 -15.90 34.73 25.61
N LEU A 194 -16.33 35.41 24.53
CA LEU A 194 -16.56 36.86 24.56
C LEU A 194 -17.65 37.25 25.57
N ALA A 195 -18.75 36.49 25.64
CA ALA A 195 -19.85 36.72 26.58
C ALA A 195 -19.44 36.52 28.05
N ILE A 196 -18.44 35.68 28.35
CA ILE A 196 -17.91 35.48 29.70
C ILE A 196 -16.81 36.51 30.00
N VAL A 197 -15.86 36.73 29.10
CA VAL A 197 -14.67 37.56 29.36
C VAL A 197 -15.04 39.05 29.49
N LEU A 198 -15.96 39.56 28.66
CA LEU A 198 -16.37 40.97 28.69
C LEU A 198 -16.99 41.42 30.03
N PRO A 199 -17.97 40.71 30.63
CA PRO A 199 -18.51 41.11 31.93
C PRO A 199 -17.47 40.99 33.06
N PHE A 200 -16.58 39.99 33.04
CA PHE A 200 -15.51 39.90 34.04
C PHE A 200 -14.53 41.06 33.94
N ALA A 201 -14.12 41.46 32.72
CA ALA A 201 -13.28 42.64 32.52
C ALA A 201 -13.96 43.94 32.98
N GLY A 202 -15.28 44.06 32.75
CA GLY A 202 -16.10 45.16 33.25
C GLY A 202 -16.14 45.22 34.78
N ILE A 203 -16.38 44.09 35.44
CA ILE A 203 -16.42 43.99 36.92
C ILE A 203 -15.07 44.36 37.53
N VAL A 204 -13.96 43.85 36.98
CA VAL A 204 -12.61 44.17 37.45
C VAL A 204 -12.32 45.66 37.29
N SER A 205 -12.73 46.26 36.16
CA SER A 205 -12.54 47.69 35.90
C SER A 205 -13.31 48.57 36.90
N ILE A 206 -14.56 48.22 37.19
CA ILE A 206 -15.39 48.91 38.19
C ILE A 206 -14.77 48.78 39.59
N PHE A 207 -14.27 47.60 39.96
CA PHE A 207 -13.64 47.37 41.26
C PHE A 207 -12.36 48.20 41.44
N ILE A 208 -11.52 48.29 40.40
CA ILE A 208 -10.32 49.13 40.39
C ILE A 208 -10.67 50.62 40.55
N ILE A 209 -11.69 51.10 39.84
CA ILE A 209 -12.15 52.50 39.95
C ILE A 209 -12.71 52.80 41.35
N TRP A 210 -13.51 51.90 41.90
CA TRP A 210 -14.08 52.05 43.26
C TRP A 210 -12.98 52.09 44.33
N ARG A 211 -11.99 51.21 44.23
CA ARG A 211 -10.86 51.17 45.17
C ARG A 211 -10.01 52.45 45.16
N LYS A 212 -9.88 53.13 44.01
CA LYS A 212 -9.13 54.39 43.89
C LYS A 212 -9.87 55.63 44.43
N ARG A 213 -11.17 55.54 44.70
CA ARG A 213 -11.99 56.66 45.22
C ARG A 213 -12.15 56.65 46.74
N LYS A 214 -11.67 55.61 47.42
CA LYS A 214 -11.47 55.59 48.88
C LYS A 214 -10.01 55.91 49.18
#